data_AF-A0A1I4EXG5-F1
#
_entry.id   AF-A0A1I4EXG5-F1
#
_cell.length_a   1.000
_cell.length_b   1.000
_cell.length_c   1.000
_cell.angle_alpha   90.00
_cell.angle_beta   90.00
_cell.angle_gamma   90.00
#
_symmetry.space_group_name_H-M   'P 1'
#
loop_
_entity.id
_entity.type
_entity.pdbx_description
1 polymer ?
#
loop_
_entity_poly.entity_id
_entity_poly.type
_entity_poly.pdbx_seq_one_letter_code
_entity_poly.pdbx_strand_id
1 'polypeptide(L)'
;MSIVDPGSAVNAFVVGMLEKAFDDLYVCFPCRVISFHPGSCRAVVQPLVKAGSTSPALIQNVSVLGQKFKIKEYEQTIIDEGVERTITMKEHEAVCIPNVSAGDTVVVVCADVEIKNTLSGQVASPDSKRRHSKNDAVIVGVLPWSLLS
;
A
#
# COMPACT_ATOMS: atom_id res chain seq x y z
N MET A 1 2.33 -23.01 48.25
CA MET A 1 2.26 -23.61 46.91
C MET A 1 0.86 -23.30 46.39
N SER A 2 0.71 -22.27 45.54
CA SER A 2 -0.62 -21.88 45.04
C SER A 2 -1.10 -22.93 44.05
N ILE A 3 -2.25 -23.52 44.32
CA ILE A 3 -2.91 -24.45 43.41
C ILE A 3 -3.22 -23.65 42.14
N VAL A 4 -2.50 -23.93 41.06
CA VAL A 4 -2.77 -23.34 39.76
C VAL A 4 -4.10 -23.91 39.29
N ASP A 5 -5.12 -23.07 39.19
CA ASP A 5 -6.41 -23.47 38.65
C ASP A 5 -6.21 -23.87 37.17
N PRO A 6 -6.49 -25.14 36.79
CA PRO A 6 -6.32 -25.60 35.41
C PRO A 6 -7.12 -24.76 34.41
N GLY A 7 -8.28 -24.22 34.82
CA GLY A 7 -9.09 -23.34 33.98
C GLY A 7 -8.36 -22.03 33.64
N SER A 8 -7.73 -21.41 34.64
CA SER A 8 -6.93 -20.19 34.46
C SER A 8 -5.74 -20.38 33.51
N ALA A 9 -5.07 -21.53 33.58
CA ALA A 9 -3.91 -21.83 32.72
C ALA A 9 -4.31 -22.05 31.25
N VAL A 10 -5.42 -22.75 31.00
CA VAL A 10 -5.95 -22.94 29.64
C VAL A 10 -6.43 -21.62 29.05
N ASN A 11 -7.11 -20.78 29.84
CA ASN A 11 -7.54 -19.46 29.37
C ASN A 11 -6.34 -18.58 28.99
N ALA A 12 -5.30 -18.54 29.81
CA ALA A 12 -4.07 -17.80 29.50
C ALA A 12 -3.39 -18.31 28.22
N PHE A 13 -3.38 -19.63 28.02
CA PHE A 13 -2.86 -20.23 26.80
C PHE A 13 -3.66 -19.84 25.55
N VAL A 14 -4.99 -19.90 25.62
CA VAL A 14 -5.88 -19.52 24.50
C VAL A 14 -5.73 -18.03 24.17
N VAL A 15 -5.69 -17.16 25.19
CA VAL A 15 -5.48 -15.72 25.01
C VAL A 15 -4.14 -15.47 24.33
N GLY A 16 -3.05 -16.10 24.80
CA GLY A 16 -1.74 -15.95 24.17
C GLY A 16 -1.67 -16.46 22.72
N MET A 17 -2.43 -17.51 22.39
CA MET A 17 -2.56 -17.96 20.99
C MET A 17 -3.31 -16.94 20.12
N LEU A 18 -4.37 -16.33 20.65
CA LEU A 18 -5.16 -15.33 19.94
C LEU A 18 -4.36 -14.04 19.73
N GLU A 19 -3.68 -13.55 20.77
CA GLU A 19 -2.81 -12.37 20.68
C GLU A 19 -1.74 -12.57 19.61
N LYS A 20 -1.06 -13.72 19.62
CA LYS A 20 -0.07 -14.05 18.58
C LYS A 20 -0.69 -14.07 17.18
N ALA A 21 -1.89 -14.65 17.03
CA ALA A 21 -2.58 -14.70 15.74
C ALA A 21 -2.94 -13.30 15.22
N PHE A 22 -3.28 -12.36 16.10
CA PHE A 22 -3.54 -10.97 15.73
C PHE A 22 -2.26 -10.19 15.44
N ASP A 23 -1.18 -10.42 16.19
CA ASP A 23 0.12 -9.77 15.96
C ASP A 23 0.76 -10.18 14.62
N ASP A 24 0.50 -11.41 14.18
CA ASP A 24 0.95 -11.93 12.89
C ASP A 24 0.04 -11.50 11.72
N LEU A 25 -1.07 -10.81 11.98
CA LEU A 25 -2.04 -10.37 10.97
C LEU A 25 -1.70 -8.96 10.45
N TYR A 26 -0.94 -8.88 9.35
CA TYR A 26 -0.65 -7.59 8.73
C TYR A 26 -1.77 -7.13 7.79
N VAL A 27 -2.30 -5.93 8.06
CA VAL A 27 -3.36 -5.32 7.24
C VAL A 27 -2.79 -4.16 6.42
N CYS A 28 -2.40 -3.09 7.08
CA CYS A 28 -1.74 -1.95 6.46
C CYS A 28 -0.84 -1.25 7.48
N PHE A 29 0.20 -0.59 6.99
CA PHE A 29 1.12 0.15 7.85
C PHE A 29 1.91 1.19 7.05
N PRO A 30 2.35 2.29 7.69
CA PRO A 30 3.20 3.26 7.05
C PRO A 30 4.62 2.71 6.86
N CYS A 31 5.21 2.98 5.71
CA CYS A 31 6.59 2.65 5.37
C CYS A 31 7.34 3.85 4.83
N ARG A 32 8.67 3.80 4.91
CA ARG A 32 9.58 4.68 4.17
C ARG A 32 10.15 3.96 2.96
N VAL A 33 10.16 4.61 1.81
CA VAL A 33 10.78 4.10 0.58
C VAL A 33 12.29 4.18 0.72
N ILE A 34 12.97 3.06 0.47
CA ILE A 34 14.43 2.94 0.47
C ILE A 34 14.97 3.08 -0.96
N SER A 35 14.30 2.44 -1.92
CA SER A 35 14.63 2.54 -3.34
C SER A 35 13.39 2.27 -4.19
N PHE A 36 13.38 2.79 -5.42
CA PHE A 36 12.32 2.59 -6.39
C PHE A 36 12.90 2.28 -7.78
N HIS A 37 12.27 1.34 -8.47
CA HIS A 37 12.61 0.92 -9.82
C HIS A 37 11.46 1.29 -10.76
N PRO A 38 11.57 2.41 -11.51
CA PRO A 38 10.48 2.91 -12.35
C PRO A 38 10.02 1.91 -13.43
N GLY A 39 10.96 1.21 -14.06
CA GLY A 39 10.65 0.26 -15.15
C GLY A 39 9.76 -0.92 -14.71
N SER A 40 9.89 -1.38 -13.46
CA SER A 40 9.07 -2.47 -12.92
C SER A 40 7.97 -2.00 -11.97
N CYS A 41 7.90 -0.69 -11.68
CA CYS A 41 7.02 -0.11 -10.66
C CYS A 41 7.12 -0.84 -9.30
N ARG A 42 8.35 -1.16 -8.88
CA ARG A 42 8.64 -1.87 -7.62
C ARG A 42 9.55 -1.06 -6.72
N ALA A 43 9.31 -1.16 -5.41
CA ALA A 43 10.11 -0.48 -4.39
C ALA A 43 10.64 -1.46 -3.34
N VAL A 44 11.68 -1.02 -2.64
CA VAL A 44 12.10 -1.55 -1.34
C VAL A 44 11.62 -0.57 -0.28
N VAL A 45 10.91 -1.07 0.74
CA VAL A 45 10.32 -0.22 1.78
C VAL A 45 10.67 -0.72 3.17
N GLN A 46 10.70 0.20 4.14
CA GLN A 46 10.92 -0.08 5.55
C GLN A 46 9.67 0.29 6.36
N PRO A 47 9.06 -0.64 7.10
CA PRO A 47 8.00 -0.30 8.03
C PRO A 47 8.47 0.71 9.08
N LEU A 48 7.62 1.68 9.40
CA LEU A 48 7.93 2.72 10.39
C LEU A 48 7.47 2.35 11.81
N VAL A 49 6.45 1.48 11.92
CA VAL A 49 5.96 1.02 13.22
C VAL A 49 6.92 -0.02 13.79
N LYS A 50 7.48 0.29 14.95
CA LYS A 50 8.38 -0.58 15.70
C LYS A 50 7.60 -1.30 16.81
N ALA A 51 7.22 -2.55 16.57
CA ALA A 51 6.48 -3.36 17.55
C ALA A 51 7.40 -4.02 18.62
N GLY A 52 8.73 -3.94 18.47
CA GLY A 52 9.70 -4.57 19.38
C GLY A 52 10.95 -3.74 19.62
N SER A 53 12.05 -4.36 20.05
CA SER A 53 13.32 -3.66 20.34
C SER A 53 14.18 -3.40 19.10
N THR A 54 13.97 -4.15 18.01
CA THR A 54 14.72 -4.06 16.75
C THR A 54 13.97 -3.26 15.70
N SER A 55 14.72 -2.60 14.80
CA SER A 55 14.12 -1.95 13.64
C SER A 55 13.42 -2.97 12.74
N PRO A 56 12.28 -2.63 12.13
CA PRO A 56 11.58 -3.54 11.22
C PRO A 56 12.44 -3.93 10.01
N ALA A 57 12.31 -5.19 9.58
CA ALA A 57 12.96 -5.69 8.38
C ALA A 57 12.46 -4.97 7.12
N LEU A 58 13.35 -4.80 6.14
CA LEU A 58 12.99 -4.27 4.83
C LEU A 58 12.08 -5.26 4.08
N ILE A 59 11.10 -4.72 3.36
CA ILE A 59 10.24 -5.46 2.46
C ILE A 59 10.69 -5.14 1.03
N GLN A 60 10.98 -6.19 0.26
CA GLN A 60 11.50 -6.07 -1.10
C GLN A 60 10.41 -6.31 -2.14
N ASN A 61 10.64 -5.81 -3.35
CA ASN A 61 9.79 -6.06 -4.52
C ASN A 61 8.32 -5.66 -4.34
N VAL A 62 8.06 -4.61 -3.56
CA VAL A 62 6.70 -4.12 -3.28
C VAL A 62 6.20 -3.35 -4.49
N SER A 63 5.10 -3.83 -5.09
CA SER A 63 4.47 -3.16 -6.24
C SER A 63 3.86 -1.83 -5.83
N VAL A 64 3.93 -0.83 -6.72
CA VAL A 64 3.28 0.47 -6.55
C VAL A 64 2.07 0.57 -7.48
N LEU A 65 0.93 1.02 -6.95
CA LEU A 65 -0.28 1.21 -7.77
C LEU A 65 -0.10 2.32 -8.81
N GLY A 66 -0.28 1.98 -10.09
CA GLY A 66 -0.49 2.94 -11.17
C GLY A 66 -1.96 3.35 -11.30
N GLN A 67 -2.21 4.53 -11.88
CA GLN A 67 -3.55 5.08 -12.03
C GLN A 67 -3.80 5.54 -13.46
N LYS A 68 -5.04 5.34 -13.94
CA LYS A 68 -5.52 5.85 -15.23
C LYS A 68 -6.58 6.91 -14.97
N PHE A 69 -6.42 8.08 -15.57
CA PHE A 69 -7.33 9.21 -15.41
C PHE A 69 -7.90 9.63 -16.75
N LYS A 70 -9.14 10.10 -16.71
CA LYS A 70 -9.73 10.91 -17.79
C LYS A 70 -9.61 12.36 -17.39
N ILE A 71 -8.75 13.10 -18.09
CA ILE A 71 -8.53 14.52 -17.83
C ILE A 71 -9.48 15.31 -18.73
N LYS A 72 -10.29 16.18 -18.10
CA LYS A 72 -11.14 17.15 -18.81
C LYS A 72 -10.51 18.53 -18.67
N GLU A 73 -9.93 19.01 -19.75
CA GLU A 73 -9.41 20.38 -19.83
C GLU A 73 -10.52 21.28 -20.36
N TYR A 74 -10.83 22.35 -19.62
CA TYR A 74 -11.77 23.37 -20.04
C TYR A 74 -10.95 24.59 -20.47
N GLU A 75 -10.83 24.83 -21.76
CA GLU A 75 -10.46 26.14 -22.27
C GLU A 75 -11.75 26.95 -22.29
N GLN A 76 -11.86 28.01 -21.49
CA GLN A 76 -13.01 28.90 -21.51
C GLN A 76 -12.60 30.25 -22.11
N THR A 77 -13.25 30.60 -23.20
CA THR A 77 -13.30 31.94 -23.73
C THR A 77 -14.82 32.31 -23.50
N ILE A 78 -15.16 33.52 -23.05
CA ILE A 78 -16.51 34.06 -22.63
C ILE A 78 -16.94 35.34 -23.36
N ILE A 79 -17.92 35.38 -24.27
CA ILE A 79 -18.24 36.64 -25.00
C ILE A 79 -18.84 37.72 -24.11
N ASP A 80 -18.15 38.85 -23.95
CA ASP A 80 -18.73 40.10 -23.43
C ASP A 80 -18.85 41.12 -24.57
N GLU A 81 -20.03 41.76 -24.68
CA GLU A 81 -20.29 42.90 -25.59
C GLU A 81 -20.01 42.67 -27.09
N GLY A 82 -20.12 41.43 -27.58
CA GLY A 82 -19.92 41.06 -29.00
C GLY A 82 -18.53 40.50 -29.33
N VAL A 83 -17.67 40.31 -28.32
CA VAL A 83 -16.31 39.78 -28.50
C VAL A 83 -16.29 38.26 -28.30
N GLU A 84 -16.01 37.50 -29.35
CA GLU A 84 -15.97 36.03 -29.29
C GLU A 84 -14.98 35.48 -28.27
N ARG A 85 -15.49 34.63 -27.39
CA ARG A 85 -14.81 34.08 -26.25
C ARG A 85 -15.66 32.75 -26.13
N THR A 86 -15.10 31.69 -26.75
CA THR A 86 -15.29 30.21 -26.88
C THR A 86 -14.85 29.28 -25.73
N ILE A 87 -15.72 28.40 -25.21
CA ILE A 87 -15.29 27.32 -24.29
C ILE A 87 -15.00 26.00 -25.05
N THR A 88 -13.74 25.59 -25.20
CA THR A 88 -13.33 24.28 -25.73
C THR A 88 -13.11 23.29 -24.59
N MET A 89 -13.87 22.19 -24.55
CA MET A 89 -13.59 21.06 -23.65
C MET A 89 -12.73 20.03 -24.40
N LYS A 90 -11.53 19.74 -23.89
CA LYS A 90 -10.65 18.69 -24.41
C LYS A 90 -10.59 17.55 -23.40
N GLU A 91 -11.06 16.38 -23.79
CA GLU A 91 -10.93 15.16 -22.99
C GLU A 91 -9.77 14.32 -23.53
N HIS A 92 -8.87 13.90 -22.65
CA HIS A 92 -7.83 12.95 -23.00
C HIS A 92 -7.56 11.96 -21.87
N GLU A 93 -7.14 10.75 -22.22
CA GLU A 93 -6.75 9.72 -21.26
C GLU A 93 -5.28 9.91 -20.89
N ALA A 94 -5.00 9.89 -19.58
CA ALA A 94 -3.65 9.96 -19.04
C ALA A 94 -3.35 8.73 -18.19
N VAL A 95 -2.18 8.13 -18.42
CA VAL A 95 -1.65 7.04 -17.61
C VAL A 95 -0.59 7.62 -16.67
N CYS A 96 -0.86 7.61 -15.38
CA CYS A 96 0.07 8.08 -14.36
C CYS A 96 0.92 6.89 -13.89
N ILE A 97 2.18 6.90 -14.31
CA ILE A 97 3.20 5.98 -13.82
C ILE A 97 3.60 6.47 -12.42
N PRO A 98 3.64 5.59 -11.40
CA PRO A 98 4.05 5.99 -10.07
C PRO A 98 5.47 6.56 -10.06
N ASN A 99 5.65 7.67 -9.37
CA ASN A 99 6.94 8.31 -9.20
C ASN A 99 7.19 8.52 -7.70
N VAL A 100 7.70 7.48 -7.05
CA VAL A 100 8.08 7.53 -5.63
C VAL A 100 9.60 7.61 -5.50
N SER A 101 10.07 8.38 -4.53
CA SER A 101 11.48 8.66 -4.29
C SER A 101 11.96 8.01 -3.00
N ALA A 102 13.27 7.75 -2.90
CA ALA A 102 13.86 7.33 -1.64
C ALA A 102 13.65 8.42 -0.58
N GLY A 103 13.18 8.01 0.60
CA GLY A 103 12.76 8.92 1.66
C GLY A 103 11.25 9.10 1.75
N ASP A 104 10.50 8.82 0.68
CA ASP A 104 9.05 9.02 0.70
C ASP A 104 8.38 8.17 1.78
N THR A 105 7.39 8.75 2.46
CA THR A 105 6.51 8.00 3.36
C THR A 105 5.28 7.54 2.61
N VAL A 106 5.04 6.23 2.59
CA VAL A 106 3.96 5.57 1.85
C VAL A 106 3.10 4.72 2.77
N VAL A 107 1.86 4.45 2.35
CA VAL A 107 1.02 3.43 2.97
C VAL A 107 1.12 2.16 2.15
N VAL A 108 1.38 1.03 2.83
CA VAL A 108 1.29 -0.29 2.21
C VAL A 108 0.09 -1.06 2.75
N VAL A 109 -0.51 -1.87 1.89
CA VAL A 109 -1.61 -2.77 2.24
C VAL A 109 -1.18 -4.20 1.91
N CYS A 110 -1.37 -5.12 2.84
CA CYS A 110 -1.12 -6.54 2.67
C CYS A 110 -2.37 -7.23 2.12
N ALA A 111 -2.19 -8.04 1.09
CA ALA A 111 -3.26 -8.87 0.56
C ALA A 111 -3.63 -10.01 1.52
N ASP A 112 -4.88 -10.48 1.42
CA ASP A 112 -5.40 -11.58 2.23
C ASP A 112 -4.66 -12.90 1.96
N VAL A 113 -4.19 -13.10 0.73
CA VAL A 113 -3.44 -14.28 0.25
C VAL A 113 -2.30 -13.85 -0.66
N GLU A 114 -1.40 -14.79 -0.98
CA GLU A 114 -0.32 -14.54 -1.95
C GLU A 114 -0.83 -14.04 -3.30
N ILE A 115 -0.22 -12.95 -3.80
CA ILE A 115 -0.64 -12.27 -5.04
C ILE A 115 0.29 -12.51 -6.22
N LYS A 116 1.42 -13.21 -6.04
CA LYS A 116 2.47 -13.36 -7.06
C LYS A 116 1.92 -13.77 -8.43
N ASN A 117 1.03 -14.76 -8.48
CA ASN A 117 0.52 -15.31 -9.73
C ASN A 117 -0.54 -14.41 -10.39
N THR A 118 -1.26 -13.60 -9.60
CA THR A 118 -2.29 -12.68 -10.09
C THR A 118 -1.72 -11.36 -10.62
N LEU A 119 -0.42 -11.08 -10.40
CA LEU A 119 0.26 -9.90 -10.95
C LEU A 119 0.26 -9.85 -12.49
N SER A 120 0.01 -10.97 -13.17
CA SER A 120 -0.19 -11.05 -14.62
C SER A 120 -1.55 -10.49 -15.09
N GLY A 121 -2.45 -10.16 -14.16
CA GLY A 121 -3.84 -9.80 -14.44
C GLY A 121 -4.75 -10.99 -14.74
N GLN A 122 -4.24 -12.22 -14.62
CA GLN A 122 -5.01 -13.44 -14.83
C GLN A 122 -5.50 -14.05 -13.51
N VAL A 123 -6.61 -14.76 -13.58
CA VAL A 123 -7.12 -15.56 -12.45
C VAL A 123 -6.13 -16.70 -12.19
N ALA A 124 -5.62 -16.79 -10.97
CA ALA A 124 -4.63 -17.81 -10.59
C ALA A 124 -4.80 -18.23 -9.12
N SER A 125 -4.34 -19.45 -8.81
CA SER A 125 -4.26 -19.94 -7.43
C SER A 125 -2.95 -19.47 -6.76
N PRO A 126 -2.94 -19.27 -5.43
CA PRO A 126 -1.71 -18.98 -4.70
C PRO A 126 -0.81 -20.24 -4.61
N ASP A 127 0.51 -20.04 -4.62
CA ASP A 127 1.49 -21.13 -4.49
C ASP A 127 1.80 -21.48 -3.02
N SER A 128 1.43 -20.58 -2.09
CA SER A 128 1.68 -20.71 -0.66
C SER A 128 0.43 -20.48 0.18
N LYS A 129 0.50 -20.91 1.44
CA LYS A 129 -0.56 -20.69 2.45
C LYS A 129 -0.42 -19.36 3.19
N ARG A 130 0.47 -18.48 2.74
CA ARG A 130 0.69 -17.17 3.38
C ARG A 130 -0.60 -16.35 3.30
N ARG A 131 -0.92 -15.68 4.42
CA ARG A 131 -2.07 -14.79 4.54
C ARG A 131 -1.62 -13.53 5.25
N HIS A 132 -2.16 -12.38 4.87
CA HIS A 132 -1.86 -11.09 5.52
C HIS A 132 -0.35 -10.89 5.72
N SER A 133 0.42 -11.20 4.68
CA SER A 133 1.88 -11.27 4.74
C SER A 133 2.49 -9.99 4.17
N LYS A 134 3.57 -9.50 4.81
CA LYS A 134 4.33 -8.35 4.32
C LYS A 134 4.90 -8.55 2.91
N ASN A 135 5.14 -9.80 2.51
CA ASN A 135 5.69 -10.12 1.18
C ASN A 135 4.66 -9.92 0.06
N ASP A 136 3.38 -9.83 0.42
CA ASP A 136 2.25 -9.67 -0.49
C ASP A 136 1.66 -8.26 -0.33
N ALA A 137 2.52 -7.32 0.05
CA ALA A 137 2.18 -5.91 0.23
C ALA A 137 2.20 -5.14 -1.10
N VAL A 138 1.36 -4.12 -1.18
CA VAL A 138 1.28 -3.17 -2.29
C VAL A 138 1.27 -1.75 -1.73
N ILE A 139 2.05 -0.86 -2.32
CA ILE A 139 2.01 0.58 -2.01
C ILE A 139 0.77 1.17 -2.67
N VAL A 140 -0.14 1.69 -1.84
CA VAL A 140 -1.42 2.25 -2.30
C VAL A 140 -1.42 3.77 -2.39
N GLY A 141 -0.42 4.42 -1.81
CA GLY A 141 -0.28 5.87 -1.90
C GLY A 141 0.92 6.41 -1.13
N VAL A 142 1.31 7.63 -1.50
CA VAL A 142 2.29 8.45 -0.78
C VAL A 142 1.51 9.33 0.21
N LEU A 143 2.01 9.47 1.43
CA LEU A 143 1.38 10.30 2.45
C LEU A 143 1.60 11.79 2.13
N PRO A 144 0.60 12.67 2.37
CA PRO A 144 0.63 14.05 1.88
C PRO A 144 1.85 14.87 2.32
N TRP A 145 2.31 14.70 3.57
CA TRP A 145 3.48 15.41 4.09
C TRP A 145 4.80 15.00 3.42
N SER A 146 4.81 13.86 2.73
CA SER A 146 5.95 13.40 1.94
C SER A 146 5.94 13.95 0.51
N LEU A 147 4.83 14.52 0.05
CA LEU A 147 4.72 15.11 -1.30
C LEU A 147 5.23 16.55 -1.35
N LEU A 148 5.33 17.18 -0.17
CA LEU A 148 5.69 18.60 -0.02
C LEU A 148 7.12 18.78 0.50
N SER A 149 7.84 17.69 0.76
CA SER A 149 9.17 17.65 1.37
C SER A 149 10.30 17.61 0.36
#